data_AF-A0A523TMU3-F1
#
_entry.id   AF-A0A523TMU3-F1
#
_cell.length_a   1.000
_cell.length_b   1.000
_cell.length_c   1.000
_cell.angle_alpha   90.00
_cell.angle_beta   90.00
_cell.angle_gamma   90.00
#
_symmetry.space_group_name_H-M   'P 1'
#
loop_
_entity.id
_entity.type
_entity.pdbx_description
1 polymer ?
#
loop_
_entity_poly.entity_id
_entity_poly.type
_entity_poly.pdbx_seq_one_letter_code
_entity_poly.pdbx_strand_id
1 'polypeptide(L)'
;MSGPDKKKLDKMIWQLKEGWGESSRIEAARDLGWIGTQAADEAVPELINALLDDKSENVRVEAAISLQWIGHQAKEAVPALVKALREDPSEKVRQRSAIVLEGMGDNVANAILELNNAKSEDKSLLVREAASNSLDKLAPKFGYASVDAMLKANLKKK
;
A
#
# COMPACT_ATOMS: atom_id res chain seq x y z
N MET A 1 -19.94 -0.26 -20.47
CA MET A 1 -19.36 -1.45 -19.80
C MET A 1 -20.21 -1.69 -18.57
N SER A 2 -20.90 -2.83 -18.47
CA SER A 2 -21.59 -3.21 -17.23
C SER A 2 -20.52 -3.45 -16.17
N GLY A 3 -20.66 -2.87 -14.99
CA GLY A 3 -19.75 -3.09 -13.86
C GLY A 3 -19.67 -4.58 -13.46
N PRO A 4 -18.76 -4.94 -12.54
CA PRO A 4 -18.60 -6.31 -12.08
C PRO A 4 -19.91 -6.85 -11.52
N ASP A 5 -20.13 -8.16 -11.68
CA ASP A 5 -21.28 -8.84 -11.09
C ASP A 5 -21.26 -8.61 -9.57
N LYS A 6 -22.24 -7.85 -9.08
CA LYS A 6 -22.35 -7.46 -7.67
C LYS A 6 -22.32 -8.65 -6.73
N LYS A 7 -22.95 -9.78 -7.10
CA LYS A 7 -22.92 -10.99 -6.27
C LYS A 7 -21.50 -11.57 -6.15
N LYS A 8 -20.71 -11.45 -7.22
CA LYS A 8 -19.32 -11.90 -7.24
C LYS A 8 -18.44 -11.00 -6.37
N LEU A 9 -18.63 -9.68 -6.45
CA LEU A 9 -17.95 -8.70 -5.61
C LEU A 9 -18.27 -8.89 -4.12
N ASP A 10 -19.55 -9.02 -3.77
CA ASP A 10 -19.99 -9.25 -2.39
C ASP A 10 -19.38 -10.54 -1.82
N LYS A 11 -19.29 -11.60 -2.65
CA LYS A 11 -18.65 -12.85 -2.25
C LYS A 11 -17.15 -12.65 -1.97
N MET A 12 -16.43 -11.91 -2.82
CA MET A 12 -15.00 -11.66 -2.61
C MET A 12 -14.76 -10.85 -1.34
N ILE A 13 -15.55 -9.79 -1.10
CA ILE A 13 -15.47 -9.00 0.13
C ILE A 13 -15.74 -9.89 1.35
N TRP A 14 -16.79 -10.72 1.30
CA TRP A 14 -17.09 -11.65 2.38
C TRP A 14 -15.94 -12.65 2.60
N GLN A 15 -15.35 -13.20 1.53
CA GLN A 15 -14.20 -14.12 1.63
C GLN A 15 -12.97 -13.43 2.21
N LEU A 16 -12.71 -12.17 1.90
CA LEU A 16 -11.58 -11.42 2.47
C LEU A 16 -11.73 -11.23 3.98
N LYS A 17 -12.96 -11.08 4.47
CA LYS A 17 -13.24 -10.81 5.90
C LYS A 17 -13.39 -12.11 6.71
N GLU A 18 -14.20 -13.03 6.20
CA GLU A 18 -14.70 -14.20 6.93
C GLU A 18 -14.28 -15.54 6.28
N GLY A 19 -13.41 -15.50 5.27
CA GLY A 19 -13.03 -16.67 4.48
C GLY A 19 -12.44 -17.81 5.31
N TRP A 20 -12.63 -19.04 4.80
CA TRP A 20 -12.31 -20.32 5.46
C TRP A 20 -10.80 -20.63 5.42
N GLY A 21 -9.96 -19.68 5.84
CA GLY A 21 -8.50 -19.84 5.91
C GLY A 21 -7.73 -18.78 5.15
N GLU A 22 -6.41 -18.76 5.35
CA GLU A 22 -5.49 -17.80 4.74
C GLU A 22 -5.58 -17.80 3.21
N SER A 23 -5.51 -18.97 2.56
CA SER A 23 -5.55 -19.06 1.10
C SER A 23 -6.82 -18.43 0.51
N SER A 24 -7.97 -18.63 1.15
CA SER A 24 -9.24 -18.03 0.71
C SER A 24 -9.21 -16.50 0.81
N ARG A 25 -8.53 -15.92 1.82
CA ARG A 25 -8.43 -14.47 1.97
C ARG A 25 -7.42 -13.86 0.99
N ILE A 26 -6.33 -14.58 0.70
CA ILE A 26 -5.36 -14.19 -0.33
C ILE A 26 -6.03 -14.16 -1.71
N GLU A 27 -6.76 -15.22 -2.07
CA GLU A 27 -7.50 -15.26 -3.34
C GLU A 27 -8.51 -14.12 -3.44
N ALA A 28 -9.25 -13.86 -2.37
CA ALA A 28 -10.20 -12.76 -2.32
C ALA A 28 -9.54 -11.38 -2.50
N ALA A 29 -8.43 -11.11 -1.80
CA ALA A 29 -7.68 -9.87 -1.97
C ALA A 29 -7.21 -9.69 -3.42
N ARG A 30 -6.61 -10.74 -3.99
CA ARG A 30 -6.13 -10.76 -5.38
C ARG A 30 -7.24 -10.46 -6.37
N ASP A 31 -8.36 -11.16 -6.22
CA ASP A 31 -9.52 -11.03 -7.10
C ASP A 31 -10.11 -9.61 -7.06
N LEU A 32 -10.16 -8.98 -5.87
CA LEU A 32 -10.56 -7.58 -5.72
C LEU A 32 -9.60 -6.63 -6.45
N GLY A 33 -8.29 -6.89 -6.40
CA GLY A 33 -7.31 -6.15 -7.19
C GLY A 33 -7.50 -6.31 -8.70
N TRP A 34 -7.85 -7.52 -9.16
CA TRP A 34 -8.08 -7.83 -10.59
C TRP A 34 -9.35 -7.22 -11.17
N ILE A 35 -10.39 -7.01 -10.36
CA ILE A 35 -11.56 -6.22 -10.78
C ILE A 35 -11.12 -4.80 -11.15
N GLY A 36 -10.06 -4.30 -10.51
CA GLY A 36 -9.44 -3.02 -10.79
C GLY A 36 -10.41 -1.87 -10.50
N THR A 37 -10.42 -0.89 -11.39
CA THR A 37 -11.08 0.40 -11.20
C THR A 37 -12.60 0.35 -11.09
N GLN A 38 -13.23 -0.73 -11.54
CA GLN A 38 -14.69 -0.83 -11.65
C GLN A 38 -15.42 -1.08 -10.33
N ALA A 39 -14.71 -1.55 -9.30
CA ALA A 39 -15.22 -1.72 -7.93
C ALA A 39 -14.26 -1.13 -6.91
N ALA A 40 -13.49 -0.10 -7.29
CA ALA A 40 -12.51 0.50 -6.40
C ALA A 40 -13.18 1.05 -5.14
N ASP A 41 -14.38 1.63 -5.25
CA ASP A 41 -15.10 2.25 -4.13
C ASP A 41 -15.47 1.22 -3.05
N GLU A 42 -15.85 -0.01 -3.43
CA GLU A 42 -16.15 -1.08 -2.48
C GLU A 42 -14.91 -1.90 -2.08
N ALA A 43 -13.96 -2.10 -3.00
CA ALA A 43 -12.79 -2.95 -2.77
C ALA A 43 -11.71 -2.27 -1.93
N VAL A 44 -11.44 -0.97 -2.16
CA VAL A 44 -10.34 -0.25 -1.51
C VAL A 44 -10.47 -0.22 0.02
N PRO A 45 -11.65 0.09 0.62
CA PRO A 45 -11.79 0.06 2.08
C PRO A 45 -11.50 -1.32 2.68
N GLU A 46 -11.94 -2.39 2.02
CA GLU A 46 -11.76 -3.75 2.52
C GLU A 46 -10.31 -4.24 2.35
N LEU A 47 -9.64 -3.84 1.27
CA LEU A 47 -8.20 -4.06 1.09
C LEU A 47 -7.36 -3.25 2.10
N ILE A 48 -7.77 -2.04 2.47
CA ILE A 48 -7.14 -1.26 3.54
C ILE A 48 -7.27 -1.98 4.88
N ASN A 49 -8.46 -2.48 5.22
CA ASN A 49 -8.67 -3.25 6.45
C ASN A 49 -7.80 -4.51 6.45
N ALA A 50 -7.77 -5.26 5.34
CA ALA A 50 -6.93 -6.43 5.22
C ALA A 50 -5.44 -6.11 5.36
N LEU A 51 -4.96 -4.99 4.79
CA LEU A 51 -3.57 -4.53 4.93
C LEU A 51 -3.20 -4.22 6.38
N LEU A 52 -4.12 -3.69 7.18
CA LEU A 52 -3.82 -3.23 8.54
C LEU A 52 -4.06 -4.29 9.61
N ASP A 53 -5.09 -5.11 9.43
CA ASP A 53 -5.66 -5.90 10.52
C ASP A 53 -5.65 -7.41 10.27
N ASP A 54 -5.31 -7.89 9.05
CA ASP A 54 -5.24 -9.35 8.84
C ASP A 54 -4.10 -9.98 9.62
N LYS A 55 -4.39 -11.09 10.29
CA LYS A 55 -3.42 -11.87 11.06
C LYS A 55 -2.27 -12.45 10.23
N SER A 56 -2.51 -12.74 8.94
CA SER A 56 -1.50 -13.32 8.04
C SER A 56 -0.75 -12.23 7.29
N GLU A 57 0.58 -12.25 7.40
CA GLU A 57 1.44 -11.35 6.62
C GLU A 57 1.24 -11.50 5.11
N ASN A 58 0.91 -12.71 4.63
CA ASN A 58 0.71 -12.95 3.20
C ASN A 58 -0.56 -12.28 2.69
N VAL A 59 -1.63 -12.26 3.49
CA VAL A 59 -2.86 -11.50 3.16
C VAL A 59 -2.56 -10.01 3.15
N ARG A 60 -1.83 -9.49 4.14
CA ARG A 60 -1.45 -8.07 4.19
C ARG A 60 -0.60 -7.66 2.97
N VAL A 61 0.35 -8.51 2.56
CA VAL A 61 1.15 -8.30 1.33
C VAL A 61 0.26 -8.31 0.08
N GLU A 62 -0.64 -9.29 -0.07
CA GLU A 62 -1.53 -9.37 -1.22
C GLU A 62 -2.50 -8.18 -1.28
N ALA A 63 -2.97 -7.70 -0.13
CA ALA A 63 -3.80 -6.50 -0.05
C ALA A 63 -3.05 -5.27 -0.56
N ALA A 64 -1.80 -5.07 -0.15
CA ALA A 64 -0.95 -3.99 -0.67
C ALA A 64 -0.72 -4.11 -2.20
N ILE A 65 -0.45 -5.31 -2.71
CA ILE A 65 -0.30 -5.56 -4.16
C ILE A 65 -1.60 -5.22 -4.90
N SER A 66 -2.74 -5.62 -4.36
CA SER A 66 -4.05 -5.39 -4.98
C SER A 66 -4.40 -3.90 -5.02
N LEU A 67 -4.06 -3.15 -3.98
CA LEU A 67 -4.17 -1.68 -3.97
C LEU A 67 -3.30 -1.04 -5.07
N GLN A 68 -2.10 -1.57 -5.33
CA GLN A 68 -1.25 -1.12 -6.44
C GLN A 68 -1.89 -1.36 -7.81
N TRP A 69 -2.53 -2.53 -8.01
CA TRP A 69 -3.21 -2.85 -9.26
C TRP A 69 -4.44 -1.98 -9.52
N ILE A 70 -5.16 -1.58 -8.47
CA ILE A 70 -6.25 -0.59 -8.57
C ILE A 70 -5.69 0.79 -8.97
N GLY A 71 -4.48 1.13 -8.52
CA GLY A 71 -3.74 2.32 -8.94
C GLY A 71 -4.27 3.61 -8.32
N HIS A 72 -4.36 4.70 -9.10
CA HIS A 72 -4.69 6.04 -8.57
C HIS A 72 -6.05 6.11 -7.84
N GLN A 73 -7.01 5.26 -8.17
CA GLN A 73 -8.29 5.20 -7.45
C GLN A 73 -8.14 4.69 -6.01
N ALA A 74 -7.06 3.98 -5.70
CA ALA A 74 -6.74 3.54 -4.35
C ALA A 74 -5.96 4.59 -3.54
N LYS A 75 -5.85 5.85 -3.98
CA LYS A 75 -5.08 6.91 -3.27
C LYS A 75 -5.45 7.08 -1.79
N GLU A 76 -6.67 6.72 -1.40
CA GLU A 76 -7.13 6.73 0.00
C GLU A 76 -6.40 5.70 0.88
N ALA A 77 -5.73 4.71 0.28
CA ALA A 77 -4.90 3.75 0.97
C ALA A 77 -3.51 4.28 1.35
N VAL A 78 -3.10 5.46 0.86
CA VAL A 78 -1.77 6.01 1.17
C VAL A 78 -1.50 6.09 2.68
N PRO A 79 -2.39 6.62 3.54
CA PRO A 79 -2.16 6.63 4.98
C PRO A 79 -2.00 5.23 5.58
N ALA A 80 -2.76 4.24 5.09
CA ALA A 80 -2.68 2.86 5.55
C ALA A 80 -1.34 2.20 5.14
N LEU A 81 -0.90 2.41 3.89
CA LEU A 81 0.40 1.95 3.40
C LEU A 81 1.56 2.60 4.17
N VAL A 82 1.46 3.89 4.50
CA VAL A 82 2.43 4.58 5.36
C VAL A 82 2.48 3.96 6.76
N LYS A 83 1.31 3.70 7.36
CA LYS A 83 1.24 3.05 8.67
C LYS A 83 1.86 1.65 8.61
N ALA A 84 1.54 0.86 7.60
CA ALA A 84 2.10 -0.47 7.40
C ALA A 84 3.63 -0.42 7.22
N LEU A 85 4.16 0.52 6.42
CA LEU A 85 5.60 0.76 6.28
C LEU A 85 6.29 1.07 7.62
N ARG A 86 5.62 1.79 8.52
CA ARG A 86 6.21 2.20 9.80
C ARG A 86 6.13 1.13 10.88
N GLU A 87 4.98 0.45 10.96
CA GLU A 87 4.59 -0.29 12.18
C GLU A 87 4.42 -1.80 11.95
N ASP A 88 4.32 -2.29 10.71
CA ASP A 88 4.02 -3.70 10.49
C ASP A 88 5.16 -4.60 11.02
N PRO A 89 4.85 -5.66 11.80
CA PRO A 89 5.88 -6.56 12.31
C PRO A 89 6.64 -7.31 11.21
N SER A 90 5.99 -7.58 10.08
CA SER A 90 6.58 -8.28 8.94
C SER A 90 7.37 -7.34 8.05
N GLU A 91 8.66 -7.64 7.85
CA GLU A 91 9.49 -6.90 6.90
C GLU A 91 8.96 -6.98 5.46
N LYS A 92 8.27 -8.08 5.10
CA LYS A 92 7.70 -8.24 3.76
C LYS A 92 6.57 -7.24 3.51
N VAL A 93 5.73 -7.03 4.52
CA VAL A 93 4.63 -6.05 4.44
C VAL A 93 5.21 -4.62 4.39
N ARG A 94 6.21 -4.31 5.23
CA ARG A 94 6.89 -3.00 5.18
C ARG A 94 7.55 -2.75 3.84
N GLN A 95 8.30 -3.72 3.32
CA GLN A 95 8.95 -3.65 2.01
C GLN A 95 7.93 -3.45 0.89
N ARG A 96 6.86 -4.25 0.88
CA ARG A 96 5.80 -4.12 -0.13
C ARG A 96 5.13 -2.75 -0.04
N SER A 97 4.85 -2.25 1.15
CA SER A 97 4.24 -0.94 1.35
C SER A 97 5.12 0.19 0.78
N ALA A 98 6.45 0.14 0.99
CA ALA A 98 7.38 1.09 0.38
C ALA A 98 7.32 1.09 -1.16
N ILE A 99 7.26 -0.10 -1.77
CA ILE A 99 7.16 -0.25 -3.23
C ILE A 99 5.83 0.28 -3.74
N VAL A 100 4.72 -0.01 -3.06
CA VAL A 100 3.39 0.42 -3.51
C VAL A 100 3.25 1.93 -3.44
N LEU A 101 3.77 2.58 -2.40
CA LEU A 101 3.76 4.04 -2.25
C LEU A 101 4.38 4.79 -3.43
N GLU A 102 5.35 4.21 -4.14
CA GLU A 102 5.92 4.73 -5.40
C GLU A 102 4.84 4.97 -6.49
N GLY A 103 3.83 4.10 -6.51
CA GLY A 103 2.78 4.02 -7.52
C GLY A 103 1.49 4.79 -7.19
N MET A 104 1.35 5.34 -5.99
CA MET A 104 0.08 5.92 -5.51
C MET A 104 -0.17 7.38 -5.92
N GLY A 105 0.69 7.97 -6.76
CA GLY A 105 0.48 9.30 -7.36
C GLY A 105 0.79 10.49 -6.44
N ASP A 106 0.08 11.61 -6.63
CA ASP A 106 0.53 12.96 -6.25
C ASP A 106 0.42 13.30 -4.75
N ASN A 107 -0.26 12.48 -3.95
CA ASN A 107 -0.50 12.75 -2.52
C ASN A 107 0.41 11.93 -1.59
N VAL A 108 1.72 11.96 -1.85
CA VAL A 108 2.72 11.14 -1.14
C VAL A 108 3.68 11.96 -0.28
N ALA A 109 3.39 13.22 0.05
CA ALA A 109 4.30 14.04 0.88
C ALA A 109 4.65 13.37 2.23
N ASN A 110 3.63 12.83 2.92
CA ASN A 110 3.85 12.06 4.15
C ASN A 110 4.57 10.72 3.88
N ALA A 111 4.32 10.11 2.72
CA ALA A 111 5.00 8.88 2.34
C ALA A 111 6.48 9.12 1.99
N ILE A 112 6.86 10.24 1.37
CA ILE A 112 8.26 10.61 1.12
C ILE A 112 9.02 10.71 2.44
N LEU A 113 8.42 11.33 3.45
CA LEU A 113 9.03 11.43 4.76
C LEU A 113 9.24 10.04 5.38
N GLU A 114 8.21 9.20 5.37
CA GLU A 114 8.28 7.89 6.01
C GLU A 114 9.15 6.89 5.22
N LEU A 115 9.24 7.02 3.90
CA LEU A 115 10.24 6.33 3.08
C LEU A 115 11.66 6.75 3.45
N ASN A 116 11.91 8.03 3.73
CA ASN A 116 13.23 8.48 4.16
C ASN A 116 13.58 7.96 5.55
N ASN A 117 12.63 7.94 6.48
CA ASN A 117 12.83 7.30 7.79
C ASN A 117 13.12 5.81 7.61
N ALA A 118 12.30 5.09 6.84
CA ALA A 118 12.48 3.66 6.59
C ALA A 118 13.84 3.35 5.94
N LYS A 119 14.33 4.19 5.02
CA LYS A 119 15.66 4.07 4.39
C LYS A 119 16.79 4.09 5.42
N SER A 120 16.68 4.88 6.49
CA SER A 120 17.74 5.07 7.48
C SER A 120 17.56 4.22 8.74
N GLU A 121 16.32 3.98 9.16
CA GLU A 121 15.97 3.49 10.49
C GLU A 121 15.32 2.09 10.48
N ASP A 122 14.84 1.58 9.33
CA ASP A 122 14.25 0.23 9.30
C ASP A 122 15.31 -0.83 9.64
N LYS A 123 14.90 -1.85 10.39
CA LYS A 123 15.77 -2.94 10.84
C LYS A 123 16.23 -3.83 9.67
N SER A 124 15.40 -3.98 8.65
CA SER A 124 15.64 -4.85 7.50
C SER A 124 16.36 -4.11 6.38
N LEU A 125 17.45 -4.70 5.87
CA LEU A 125 18.15 -4.20 4.68
C LEU A 125 17.22 -4.08 3.47
N LEU A 126 16.33 -5.06 3.28
CA LEU A 126 15.41 -5.12 2.16
C LEU A 126 14.41 -3.96 2.17
N VAL A 127 13.95 -3.55 3.35
CA VAL A 127 13.05 -2.41 3.51
C VAL A 127 13.81 -1.10 3.25
N ARG A 128 15.04 -0.97 3.77
CA ARG A 128 15.89 0.21 3.51
C ARG A 128 16.15 0.43 2.02
N GLU A 129 16.50 -0.64 1.31
CA GLU A 129 16.74 -0.61 -0.13
C GLU A 129 15.45 -0.29 -0.91
N ALA A 130 14.33 -0.94 -0.57
CA ALA A 130 13.04 -0.65 -1.19
C ALA A 130 12.66 0.83 -1.01
N ALA A 131 12.83 1.37 0.20
CA ALA A 131 12.52 2.75 0.48
C ALA A 131 13.43 3.73 -0.27
N SER A 132 14.74 3.43 -0.39
CA SER A 132 15.65 4.23 -1.23
C SER A 132 15.25 4.20 -2.69
N ASN A 133 14.97 3.02 -3.25
CA ASN A 133 14.57 2.88 -4.64
C ASN A 133 13.26 3.60 -4.93
N SER A 134 12.29 3.53 -4.01
CA SER A 134 11.02 4.26 -4.14
C SER A 134 11.25 5.78 -4.12
N LEU A 135 12.12 6.30 -3.24
CA LEU A 135 12.48 7.73 -3.22
C LEU A 135 13.14 8.17 -4.53
N ASP A 136 14.08 7.39 -5.06
CA ASP A 136 14.80 7.70 -6.30
C ASP A 136 13.86 7.78 -7.50
N LYS A 137 12.79 6.97 -7.50
CA LYS A 137 11.76 6.99 -8.56
C LYS A 137 10.68 8.05 -8.34
N LEU A 138 10.44 8.46 -7.10
CA LEU A 138 9.53 9.57 -6.79
C LEU A 138 10.18 10.94 -7.08
N ALA A 139 11.50 11.08 -6.89
CA ALA A 139 12.18 12.35 -7.05
C ALA A 139 12.02 13.01 -8.44
N PRO A 140 12.08 12.28 -9.57
CA PRO A 140 11.76 12.83 -10.88
C PRO A 140 10.30 13.29 -11.02
N LYS A 141 9.35 12.63 -10.35
CA LYS A 141 7.91 12.95 -10.45
C LYS A 141 7.54 14.25 -9.74
N PHE A 142 8.15 14.51 -8.58
CA PHE A 142 7.88 15.71 -7.76
C PHE A 142 8.91 16.83 -7.96
N GLY A 143 10.02 16.53 -8.64
CA GLY A 143 11.21 17.38 -8.73
C GLY A 143 12.13 17.17 -7.53
N TYR A 144 13.41 16.90 -7.79
CA TYR A 144 14.44 16.65 -6.76
C TYR A 144 14.47 17.74 -5.67
N ALA A 145 14.40 19.02 -6.07
CA ALA A 145 14.40 20.14 -5.14
C ALA A 145 13.17 20.16 -4.20
N SER A 146 12.02 19.67 -4.69
CA SER A 146 10.79 19.56 -3.90
C SER A 146 10.91 18.46 -2.85
N VAL A 147 11.40 17.28 -3.24
CA VAL A 147 11.68 16.18 -2.31
C VAL A 147 12.70 16.59 -1.26
N ASP A 148 13.80 17.22 -1.66
CA ASP A 148 14.81 17.74 -0.74
C ASP A 148 14.24 18.78 0.24
N ALA A 149 13.37 19.67 -0.24
CA ALA A 149 12.72 20.67 0.60
C ALA A 149 11.77 20.02 1.62
N MET A 150 11.00 19.01 1.21
CA MET A 150 10.12 18.24 2.11
C MET A 150 10.93 17.55 3.23
N LEU A 151 12.04 16.91 2.87
CA LEU A 151 12.92 16.24 3.83
C LEU A 151 13.58 17.25 4.80
N LYS A 152 14.12 18.36 4.29
CA LYS A 152 14.74 19.42 5.10
C LYS A 152 13.73 20.13 6.02
N ALA A 153 12.51 20.37 5.54
CA ALA A 153 11.46 21.00 6.34
C ALA A 153 11.04 20.14 7.54
N ASN A 154 11.09 18.81 7.40
CA ASN A 154 10.77 17.91 8.50
C ASN A 154 11.90 17.81 9.54
N LEU A 155 13.18 17.85 9.12
CA LEU A 155 14.32 17.85 10.03
C LEU A 155 14.36 19.07 10.97
N LYS A 156 13.77 20.20 10.55
CA LYS A 156 13.67 21.42 11.39
C LYS A 156 12.54 21.39 12.42
N LYS A 157 11.65 20.38 12.36
CA LYS A 157 10.50 20.22 13.25
C LYS A 157 10.71 19.20 14.37
N LYS A 158 11.80 18.42 14.31
CA LYS A 158 12.28 17.54 15.37
C LYS A 158 13.24 18.32 16.27
#